data_AF-A0A257TKH3-F1
#
_entry.id   AF-A0A257TKH3-F1
#
_cell.length_a   1.000
_cell.length_b   1.000
_cell.length_c   1.000
_cell.angle_alpha   90.00
_cell.angle_beta   90.00
_cell.angle_gamma   90.00
#
_symmetry.space_group_name_H-M   'P 1'
#
loop_
_entity.id
_entity.type
_entity.pdbx_description
1 polymer ?
#
loop_
_entity_poly.entity_id
_entity_poly.type
_entity_poly.pdbx_seq_one_letter_code
_entity_poly.pdbx_strand_id
1 'polypeptide(L)'
;YNALYHHDRELTLDAIKRGNSYVAFPGLEPARGFLFTATSGNAEATMGDSLRLEGSATIRVSLPDSDYVETQIVRNGETIGTYENKGSTTLTVNTAGIYRVQVFQERIMLPFFIKRSYPWILSNPIYVYKD
;
A
#
# COMPACT_ATOMS: atom_id res chain seq x y z
N TYR A 1 -20.30 -27.32 -4.58
CA TYR A 1 -20.46 -25.86 -4.34
C TYR A 1 -19.94 -25.44 -2.96
N ASN A 2 -20.29 -26.11 -1.86
CA ASN A 2 -19.85 -25.73 -0.50
C ASN A 2 -18.33 -25.84 -0.23
N ALA A 3 -17.62 -26.80 -0.83
CA ALA A 3 -16.18 -26.97 -0.60
C ALA A 3 -15.33 -25.76 -1.06
N LEU A 4 -15.72 -25.11 -2.15
CA LEU A 4 -15.04 -23.91 -2.67
C LEU A 4 -15.24 -22.71 -1.73
N TYR A 5 -16.45 -22.54 -1.19
CA TYR A 5 -16.73 -21.48 -0.21
C TYR A 5 -15.90 -21.62 1.07
N HIS A 6 -15.76 -22.83 1.62
CA HIS A 6 -14.95 -23.05 2.82
C HIS A 6 -13.48 -22.76 2.57
N HIS A 7 -12.95 -23.21 1.43
CA HIS A 7 -11.57 -22.95 1.02
C HIS A 7 -11.30 -21.44 0.85
N ASP A 8 -12.13 -20.73 0.08
CA ASP A 8 -11.96 -19.29 -0.16
C ASP A 8 -12.09 -18.47 1.14
N ARG A 9 -13.00 -18.90 2.03
CA ARG A 9 -13.16 -18.31 3.36
C ARG A 9 -11.91 -18.47 4.21
N GLU A 10 -11.31 -19.67 4.23
CA GLU A 10 -10.07 -19.92 4.98
C GLU A 10 -8.92 -19.06 4.46
N LEU A 11 -8.72 -19.05 3.13
CA LEU A 11 -7.70 -18.21 2.50
C LEU A 11 -7.88 -16.72 2.83
N THR A 12 -9.11 -16.22 2.75
CA THR A 12 -9.42 -14.81 3.04
C THR A 12 -9.18 -14.48 4.51
N LEU A 13 -9.64 -15.32 5.43
CA LEU A 13 -9.47 -15.09 6.86
C LEU A 13 -7.99 -15.18 7.26
N ASP A 14 -7.23 -16.10 6.68
CA ASP A 14 -5.80 -16.23 6.98
C ASP A 14 -4.99 -15.06 6.42
N ALA A 15 -5.35 -14.55 5.22
CA ALA A 15 -4.79 -13.31 4.70
C ALA A 15 -5.05 -12.14 5.66
N ILE A 16 -6.29 -11.96 6.13
CA ILE A 16 -6.64 -10.90 7.07
C ILE A 16 -5.88 -11.05 8.40
N LYS A 17 -5.80 -12.26 8.96
CA LYS A 17 -5.06 -12.52 10.22
C LYS A 17 -3.58 -12.17 10.10
N ARG A 18 -2.98 -12.39 8.92
CA ARG A 18 -1.58 -12.05 8.62
C ARG A 18 -1.38 -10.56 8.34
N GLY A 19 -2.45 -9.77 8.26
CA GLY A 19 -2.37 -8.35 7.93
C GLY A 19 -2.26 -8.09 6.43
N ASN A 20 -2.60 -9.04 5.58
CA ASN A 20 -2.64 -8.88 4.11
C ASN A 20 -3.90 -8.12 3.71
N SER A 21 -4.00 -6.88 4.20
CA SER A 21 -5.16 -6.02 4.05
C SER A 21 -4.76 -4.55 4.06
N TYR A 22 -5.65 -3.72 3.53
CA TYR A 22 -5.58 -2.27 3.56
C TYR A 22 -6.96 -1.71 3.86
N VAL A 23 -7.00 -0.47 4.34
CA VAL A 23 -8.25 0.28 4.51
C VAL A 23 -8.42 1.18 3.30
N ALA A 24 -9.57 1.12 2.66
CA ALA A 24 -9.99 2.05 1.65
C ALA A 24 -11.19 2.86 2.15
N PHE A 25 -11.22 4.15 1.83
CA PHE A 25 -12.36 5.03 2.12
C PHE A 25 -13.17 5.23 0.83
N PRO A 26 -14.23 4.43 0.59
CA PRO A 26 -14.91 4.33 -0.70
C PRO A 26 -15.77 5.54 -1.10
N GLY A 27 -15.60 6.71 -0.46
CA GLY A 27 -16.32 7.94 -0.81
C GLY A 27 -15.67 8.76 -1.92
N LEU A 28 -14.54 8.31 -2.47
CA LEU A 28 -13.76 9.04 -3.45
C LEU A 28 -13.75 8.30 -4.80
N GLU A 29 -13.09 7.14 -4.87
CA GLU A 29 -13.04 6.24 -6.03
C GLU A 29 -12.82 4.76 -5.64
N PRO A 30 -13.09 3.77 -6.51
CA PRO A 30 -12.82 2.36 -6.22
C PRO A 30 -11.33 2.08 -6.02
N ALA A 31 -10.97 1.48 -4.88
CA ALA A 31 -9.57 1.11 -4.58
C ALA A 31 -9.11 -0.21 -5.20
N ARG A 32 -9.85 -0.76 -6.18
CA ARG A 32 -9.54 -2.05 -6.81
C ARG A 32 -8.30 -1.90 -7.70
N GLY A 33 -7.30 -2.77 -7.53
CA GLY A 33 -6.04 -2.70 -8.26
C GLY A 33 -4.87 -2.16 -7.45
N PHE A 34 -5.13 -1.73 -6.20
CA PHE A 34 -4.06 -1.41 -5.27
C PHE A 34 -3.21 -2.65 -4.93
N LEU A 35 -1.89 -2.53 -5.06
CA LEU A 35 -0.93 -3.55 -4.63
C LEU A 35 0.30 -2.88 -4.02
N PHE A 36 0.76 -3.40 -2.89
CA PHE A 36 1.99 -2.98 -2.23
C PHE A 36 2.84 -4.21 -1.94
N THR A 37 3.98 -4.32 -2.62
CA THR A 37 4.94 -5.41 -2.45
C THR A 37 6.35 -4.90 -2.27
N ALA A 38 7.20 -5.76 -1.72
CA ALA A 38 8.62 -5.53 -1.61
C ALA A 38 9.39 -6.80 -1.98
N THR A 39 10.49 -6.65 -2.72
CA THR A 39 11.36 -7.76 -3.12
C THR A 39 12.79 -7.51 -2.70
N SER A 40 13.45 -8.48 -2.08
CA SER A 40 14.89 -8.42 -1.72
C SER A 40 15.54 -9.76 -2.05
N GLY A 41 16.54 -9.75 -2.94
CA GLY A 41 17.08 -10.99 -3.50
C GLY A 41 15.98 -11.81 -4.18
N ASN A 42 15.80 -13.06 -3.74
CA ASN A 42 14.74 -13.96 -4.21
C ASN A 42 13.48 -13.95 -3.33
N ALA A 43 13.46 -13.15 -2.25
CA ALA A 43 12.31 -13.04 -1.36
C ALA A 43 11.35 -11.95 -1.82
N GLU A 44 10.05 -12.22 -1.71
CA GLU A 44 8.97 -11.27 -1.93
C GLU A 44 8.04 -11.23 -0.70
N ALA A 45 7.53 -10.05 -0.41
CA ALA A 45 6.60 -9.79 0.68
C ALA A 45 5.50 -8.84 0.22
N THR A 46 4.30 -8.98 0.78
CA THR A 46 3.24 -7.96 0.69
C THR A 46 2.93 -7.37 2.06
N MET A 47 2.04 -6.37 2.11
CA MET A 47 1.59 -5.78 3.37
C MET A 47 1.14 -6.86 4.36
N GLY A 48 1.51 -6.71 5.64
CA GLY A 48 1.35 -7.73 6.67
C GLY A 48 2.60 -8.59 6.86
N ASP A 49 3.40 -8.80 5.82
CA ASP A 49 4.56 -9.68 5.86
C ASP A 49 5.85 -8.99 6.35
N SER A 50 6.81 -9.83 6.74
CA SER A 50 8.19 -9.44 7.03
C SER A 50 9.11 -9.83 5.88
N LEU A 51 10.06 -8.95 5.55
CA LEU A 51 11.06 -9.15 4.49
C LEU A 51 12.46 -8.93 5.05
N ARG A 52 13.31 -9.95 4.94
CA ARG A 52 14.75 -9.80 5.24
C ARG A 52 15.41 -8.96 4.16
N LEU A 53 16.23 -8.00 4.57
CA LEU A 53 16.89 -7.07 3.67
C LEU A 53 18.29 -7.55 3.29
N GLU A 54 18.43 -8.05 2.07
CA GLU A 54 19.71 -8.50 1.49
C GLU A 54 20.34 -7.37 0.66
N GLY A 55 20.97 -6.42 1.36
CA GLY A 55 21.58 -5.23 0.75
C GLY A 55 20.57 -4.15 0.37
N SER A 56 19.64 -4.46 -0.53
CA SER A 56 18.53 -3.58 -0.92
C SER A 56 17.22 -4.34 -1.15
N ALA A 57 16.11 -3.61 -1.09
CA ALA A 57 14.79 -4.09 -1.42
C ALA A 57 14.13 -3.12 -2.41
N THR A 58 13.38 -3.65 -3.36
CA THR A 58 12.56 -2.88 -4.29
C THR A 58 11.12 -2.89 -3.80
N ILE A 59 10.62 -1.73 -3.39
CA ILE A 59 9.22 -1.50 -3.07
C ILE A 59 8.48 -1.15 -4.37
N ARG A 60 7.37 -1.85 -4.62
CA ARG A 60 6.46 -1.56 -5.73
C ARG A 60 5.08 -1.23 -5.19
N VAL A 61 4.53 -0.15 -5.72
CA VAL A 61 3.16 0.30 -5.45
C VAL A 61 2.43 0.40 -6.78
N SER A 62 1.33 -0.33 -6.90
CA SER A 62 0.36 -0.17 -7.99
C SER A 62 -0.89 0.49 -7.41
N LEU A 63 -1.42 1.48 -8.11
CA LEU A 63 -2.65 2.17 -7.77
C LEU A 63 -3.74 1.82 -8.79
N PRO A 64 -5.01 1.95 -8.41
CA PRO A 64 -6.10 2.07 -9.38
C PRO A 64 -5.89 3.30 -10.27
N ASP A 65 -6.40 3.26 -11.50
CA ASP A 65 -6.44 4.42 -12.39
C ASP A 65 -7.31 5.51 -11.77
N SER A 66 -6.69 6.64 -11.42
CA SER A 66 -7.33 7.74 -10.72
C SER A 66 -6.55 9.04 -10.89
N ASP A 67 -7.27 10.16 -11.00
CA ASP A 67 -6.69 11.49 -11.10
C ASP A 67 -6.62 12.17 -9.72
N TYR A 68 -5.70 13.13 -9.60
CA TYR A 68 -5.52 13.96 -8.40
C TYR A 68 -5.13 13.13 -7.18
N VAL A 69 -4.16 12.24 -7.36
CA VAL A 69 -3.71 11.30 -6.33
C VAL A 69 -2.31 11.68 -5.86
N GLU A 70 -2.11 11.69 -4.55
CA GLU A 70 -0.80 11.77 -3.92
C GLU A 70 -0.52 10.46 -3.18
N THR A 71 0.57 9.79 -3.55
CA THR A 71 1.05 8.59 -2.87
C THR A 71 2.26 8.91 -2.03
N GLN A 72 2.17 8.61 -0.74
CA GLN A 72 3.25 8.74 0.23
C GLN A 72 3.75 7.36 0.63
N ILE A 73 5.05 7.13 0.47
CA ILE A 73 5.74 5.98 1.05
C ILE A 73 6.34 6.44 2.37
N VAL A 74 5.93 5.78 3.46
CA VAL A 74 6.28 6.13 4.83
C VAL A 74 7.16 5.03 5.43
N ARG A 75 8.26 5.40 6.07
CA ARG A 75 9.12 4.49 6.84
C ARG A 75 9.19 4.97 8.28
N ASN A 76 8.84 4.10 9.23
CA ASN A 76 8.87 4.40 10.67
C ASN A 76 8.10 5.68 11.06
N GLY A 77 7.01 5.99 10.34
CA GLY A 77 6.21 7.20 10.57
C GLY A 77 6.66 8.44 9.80
N GLU A 78 7.80 8.39 9.10
CA GLU A 78 8.30 9.50 8.30
C GLU A 78 8.10 9.26 6.80
N THR A 79 7.59 10.25 6.08
CA THR A 79 7.46 10.18 4.62
C THR A 79 8.83 10.24 3.96
N ILE A 80 9.18 9.19 3.21
CA ILE A 80 10.46 9.07 2.50
C ILE A 80 10.34 9.30 0.99
N GLY A 81 9.11 9.38 0.48
CA GLY A 81 8.85 9.68 -0.92
C GLY A 81 7.38 10.04 -1.14
N THR A 82 7.14 11.05 -1.97
CA THR A 82 5.82 11.51 -2.38
C THR A 82 5.73 11.51 -3.90
N TYR A 83 4.64 10.97 -4.43
CA TYR A 83 4.42 10.77 -5.85
C TYR A 83 3.03 11.25 -6.24
N GLU A 84 2.95 12.26 -7.10
CA GLU A 84 1.69 12.84 -7.56
C GLU A 84 1.29 12.29 -8.93
N ASN A 85 0.01 11.93 -9.09
CA ASN A 85 -0.62 11.53 -10.35
C ASN A 85 0.13 10.42 -11.11
N LYS A 86 0.64 9.42 -10.37
CA LYS A 86 1.32 8.25 -10.94
C LYS A 86 0.54 6.98 -10.61
N GLY A 87 0.14 6.22 -11.64
CA GLY A 87 -0.56 4.95 -11.47
C GLY A 87 0.29 3.82 -10.88
N SER A 88 1.62 3.85 -11.05
CA SER A 88 2.52 2.94 -10.33
C SER A 88 3.83 3.61 -9.98
N THR A 89 4.40 3.20 -8.86
CA THR A 89 5.66 3.73 -8.32
C THR A 89 6.56 2.59 -7.89
N THR A 90 7.85 2.73 -8.14
CA THR A 90 8.89 1.81 -7.67
C THR A 90 9.97 2.60 -6.94
N LEU A 91 10.42 2.11 -5.79
CA LEU A 91 11.46 2.72 -4.96
C LEU A 91 12.41 1.64 -4.46
N THR A 92 13.72 1.83 -4.67
CA THR A 92 14.74 0.97 -4.05
C THR A 92 15.14 1.54 -2.69
N VAL A 93 15.12 0.70 -1.67
CA VAL A 93 15.50 1.05 -0.29
C VAL A 93 16.61 0.12 0.21
N ASN A 94 17.47 0.61 1.09
CA ASN A 94 18.63 -0.13 1.63
C ASN A 94 18.68 -0.12 3.16
N THR A 95 17.61 0.34 3.79
CA THR A 95 17.49 0.48 5.24
C THR A 95 16.35 -0.40 5.74
N ALA A 96 16.53 -1.04 6.89
CA ALA A 96 15.44 -1.72 7.59
C ALA A 96 14.40 -0.70 8.11
N GLY A 97 13.18 -1.14 8.32
CA GLY A 97 12.11 -0.33 8.88
C GLY A 97 10.72 -0.87 8.57
N ILE A 98 9.74 -0.18 9.14
CA ILE A 98 8.33 -0.46 8.93
C ILE A 98 7.85 0.45 7.79
N TYR A 99 7.55 -0.14 6.64
CA TYR A 99 7.15 0.59 5.43
C TYR A 99 5.64 0.55 5.26
N ARG A 100 5.02 1.70 5.00
CA ARG A 100 3.59 1.83 4.70
C ARG A 100 3.38 2.67 3.46
N VAL A 101 2.25 2.46 2.81
CA VAL A 101 1.75 3.31 1.73
C VAL A 101 0.51 4.03 2.21
N GLN A 102 0.49 5.34 2.02
CA GLN A 102 -0.69 6.18 2.23
C GLN A 102 -0.99 6.85 0.91
N VAL A 103 -2.24 6.76 0.47
CA VAL A 103 -2.69 7.38 -0.77
C VAL A 103 -3.79 8.35 -0.40
N PHE A 104 -3.62 9.59 -0.84
CA PHE A 104 -4.59 10.64 -0.67
C PHE A 104 -5.14 11.05 -2.02
N GLN A 105 -6.41 11.43 -2.03
CA GLN A 105 -7.03 12.00 -3.20
C GLN A 105 -7.42 13.45 -2.94
N GLU A 106 -7.06 14.31 -3.88
CA GLU A 106 -7.36 15.72 -3.81
C GLU A 106 -8.73 16.00 -4.42
N ARG A 107 -9.48 16.87 -3.77
CA ARG A 107 -10.81 17.30 -4.19
C ARG A 107 -10.94 18.80 -4.03
N ILE A 108 -11.66 19.41 -4.96
CA ILE A 108 -12.05 20.82 -4.88
C ILE A 108 -13.43 20.89 -4.22
N MET A 109 -13.51 21.51 -3.06
CA MET A 109 -14.77 21.72 -2.34
C MET A 109 -15.44 23.01 -2.79
N LEU A 110 -16.69 22.90 -3.25
CA LEU A 110 -17.55 24.04 -3.55
C LEU A 110 -18.25 24.57 -2.28
N PRO A 111 -18.64 25.86 -2.22
CA PRO A 111 -18.52 26.88 -3.27
C PRO A 111 -17.17 27.63 -3.27
N PHE A 112 -16.31 27.41 -2.27
CA PHE A 112 -15.11 28.23 -2.05
C PHE A 112 -13.87 27.78 -2.86
N PHE A 113 -14.00 26.76 -3.72
CA PHE A 113 -12.91 26.19 -4.52
C PHE A 113 -11.67 25.81 -3.71
N ILE A 114 -11.87 25.31 -2.48
CA ILE A 114 -10.77 24.94 -1.59
C ILE A 114 -10.31 23.52 -1.95
N LYS A 115 -9.04 23.39 -2.31
CA LYS A 115 -8.39 22.09 -2.49
C LYS A 115 -8.17 21.42 -1.13
N ARG A 116 -8.66 20.19 -0.98
CA ARG A 116 -8.43 19.36 0.22
C ARG A 116 -7.96 17.98 -0.18
N SER A 117 -7.06 17.44 0.62
CA SER A 117 -6.52 16.10 0.49
C SER A 117 -7.26 15.17 1.47
N TYR A 118 -7.81 14.08 0.96
CA TYR A 118 -8.56 13.09 1.74
C TYR A 118 -7.87 11.73 1.67
N PRO A 119 -7.74 10.99 2.79
CA PRO A 119 -7.24 9.63 2.75
C PRO A 119 -8.12 8.77 1.84
N TRP A 120 -7.49 8.08 0.90
CA TRP A 120 -8.15 7.14 0.00
C TRP A 120 -7.77 5.70 0.33
N ILE A 121 -6.47 5.40 0.42
CA ILE A 121 -5.94 4.06 0.73
C ILE A 121 -4.88 4.17 1.84
N LEU A 122 -5.01 3.35 2.88
CA LEU A 122 -4.01 3.19 3.93
C LEU A 122 -3.62 1.71 4.03
N SER A 123 -2.38 1.38 3.71
CA SER A 123 -1.90 0.00 3.73
C SER A 123 -1.52 -0.45 5.14
N ASN A 124 -1.63 -1.76 5.40
CA ASN A 124 -0.80 -2.38 6.43
C ASN A 124 0.68 -2.28 6.07
N PRO A 125 1.58 -2.40 7.06
CA PRO A 125 3.01 -2.26 6.81
C PRO A 125 3.63 -3.51 6.18
N ILE A 126 4.75 -3.32 5.48
CA ILE A 126 5.75 -4.36 5.25
C ILE A 126 6.88 -4.14 6.27
N TYR A 127 7.24 -5.20 7.00
CA TYR A 127 8.29 -5.16 8.02
C TYR A 127 9.63 -5.57 7.42
N VAL A 128 10.44 -4.60 7.02
CA VAL A 128 11.77 -4.87 6.48
C VAL A 128 12.79 -4.93 7.62
N TYR A 129 13.49 -6.04 7.78
CA TYR A 129 14.47 -6.23 8.86
C TYR A 129 15.85 -6.62 8.34
N LYS A 130 16.87 -6.37 9.15
CA LYS A 130 18.24 -6.91 8.99
C LYS A 130 18.51 -7.80 10.20
N ASP A 131 19.34 -8.82 10.02
CA ASP A 131 19.84 -9.63 11.14
C ASP A 131 20.80 -8.82 12.03
#